data_AF-A0A3N6M1J6-F1
#
_entry.id   AF-A0A3N6M1J6-F1
#
_cell.length_a   1.000
_cell.length_b   1.000
_cell.length_c   1.000
_cell.angle_alpha   90.00
_cell.angle_beta   90.00
_cell.angle_gamma   90.00
#
_symmetry.space_group_name_H-M   'P 1'
#
loop_
_entity.id
_entity.type
_entity.pdbx_description
1 polymer ?
#
loop_
_entity_poly.entity_id
_entity_poly.type
_entity_poly.pdbx_seq_one_letter_code
_entity_poly.pdbx_strand_id
1 'polypeptide(L)'
;MTDARGANLLALGCDALDSTTERALEDLLEYADPDLVYVVRDGADVRVTSRLRRAFDGPVVDPDGPATCHTVSVSGVTFAFVDAIELLEDAIGEPKPSADGIDDGGRKRSAVSTDTGDDTEPFPTDVDYLVCDDLEPVTDRVTLEATLDGREAIARYQARSRGETVFCTGSLPASYDYVWRDVVDGVPIRLPVRGLGPIRRSGAAELARLTCDGAGSIAVSSVPGDRIGLGALAGVGPETADRLRDRGYDSRMHVAEAPIADLRSIDGIGESTARRIRRSARAIEESCVVRRTDESVPPVDGNPLFVDIETDGLQPTIVWLIGVYDPARDRYVDFVDTELSRSNPGTATRAFLEWLAAEYDDPELVAWNGYGFDFVHLERFVARYAPEYREFWAERVSTNDPYDWAIRRDHAVLPGRTNRLEEVAAALGYTRDIGVDAIDGRTLAKRIRRRLEGPDGTEPTEPHGGSGCATDREIDWENARKYCEADVRELAAVYDAIANAKPTAGTDGIGRATGDAERTAGGTSNRTADSTAQTGLGDFEP
;
A
#
# COMPACT_ATOMS: atom_id res chain seq x y z
N MET A 1 -27.39 6.81 -5.83
CA MET A 1 -25.98 7.02 -5.46
C MET A 1 -25.34 5.66 -5.60
N THR A 2 -24.63 5.45 -6.69
CA THR A 2 -23.84 4.23 -6.93
C THR A 2 -22.62 4.35 -6.03
N ASP A 3 -22.48 3.44 -5.07
CA ASP A 3 -21.28 3.32 -4.25
C ASP A 3 -20.06 3.19 -5.17
N ALA A 4 -19.22 4.21 -5.20
CA ALA A 4 -18.03 4.27 -6.02
C ALA A 4 -16.95 3.39 -5.38
N ARG A 5 -17.08 2.07 -5.53
CA ARG A 5 -15.97 1.16 -5.27
C ARG A 5 -14.89 1.47 -6.31
N GLY A 6 -13.69 1.86 -5.87
CA GLY A 6 -12.54 1.99 -6.76
C GLY A 6 -12.18 0.64 -7.40
N ALA A 7 -11.43 0.67 -8.50
CA ALA A 7 -10.94 -0.53 -9.17
C ALA A 7 -9.65 -1.04 -8.50
N ASN A 8 -9.64 -2.34 -8.18
CA ASN A 8 -8.46 -3.02 -7.66
C ASN A 8 -7.59 -3.56 -8.81
N LEU A 9 -6.41 -2.99 -8.99
CA LEU A 9 -5.41 -3.40 -9.97
C LEU A 9 -4.30 -4.19 -9.27
N LEU A 10 -4.07 -5.43 -9.72
CA LEU A 10 -2.87 -6.20 -9.36
C LEU A 10 -1.84 -6.06 -10.48
N ALA A 11 -0.72 -5.39 -10.20
CA ALA A 11 0.40 -5.26 -11.11
C ALA A 11 1.55 -6.20 -10.68
N LEU A 12 2.03 -7.04 -11.60
CA LEU A 12 3.00 -8.09 -11.30
C LEU A 12 4.02 -8.30 -12.42
N GLY A 13 5.26 -8.59 -12.04
CA GLY A 13 6.27 -9.20 -12.91
C GLY A 13 6.15 -10.73 -12.86
N CYS A 14 6.38 -11.41 -13.99
CA CYS A 14 6.25 -12.87 -14.01
C CYS A 14 7.38 -13.59 -13.27
N ASP A 15 8.55 -12.94 -13.11
CA ASP A 15 9.70 -13.43 -12.35
C ASP A 15 9.33 -13.79 -10.90
N ALA A 16 8.42 -13.04 -10.28
CA ALA A 16 7.90 -13.34 -8.96
C ALA A 16 7.00 -14.60 -8.91
N LEU A 17 6.56 -15.11 -10.07
CA LEU A 17 5.60 -16.22 -10.19
C LEU A 17 6.15 -17.46 -10.91
N ASP A 18 7.40 -17.44 -11.38
CA ASP A 18 7.99 -18.50 -12.22
C ASP A 18 7.86 -19.91 -11.62
N SER A 19 8.05 -20.03 -10.31
CA SER A 19 7.94 -21.31 -9.58
C SER A 19 6.58 -21.53 -8.90
N THR A 20 5.63 -20.61 -9.06
CA THR A 20 4.34 -20.65 -8.36
C THR A 20 3.46 -21.74 -8.96
N THR A 21 2.80 -22.56 -8.13
CA THR A 21 1.85 -23.59 -8.58
C THR A 21 0.51 -22.98 -9.00
N GLU A 22 -0.37 -23.74 -9.67
CA GLU A 22 -1.71 -23.25 -10.04
C GLU A 22 -2.53 -22.84 -8.81
N ARG A 23 -2.54 -23.66 -7.76
CA ARG A 23 -3.18 -23.30 -6.48
C ARG A 23 -2.58 -22.09 -5.78
N ALA A 24 -1.27 -21.89 -5.90
CA ALA A 24 -0.65 -20.71 -5.31
C ALA A 24 -1.04 -19.46 -6.12
N LEU A 25 -1.23 -19.58 -7.44
CA LEU A 25 -1.76 -18.49 -8.26
C LEU A 25 -3.22 -18.17 -7.91
N GLU A 26 -4.06 -19.18 -7.71
CA GLU A 26 -5.44 -19.01 -7.23
C GLU A 26 -5.46 -18.32 -5.86
N ASP A 27 -4.61 -18.76 -4.91
CA ASP A 27 -4.46 -18.12 -3.61
C ASP A 27 -3.98 -16.66 -3.70
N LEU A 28 -3.10 -16.32 -4.65
CA LEU A 28 -2.72 -14.91 -4.90
C LEU A 28 -3.93 -14.09 -5.33
N LEU A 29 -4.68 -14.57 -6.33
CA LEU A 29 -5.83 -13.86 -6.90
C LEU A 29 -6.95 -13.69 -5.87
N GLU A 30 -7.25 -14.73 -5.10
CA GLU A 30 -8.24 -14.68 -4.01
C GLU A 30 -7.89 -13.61 -2.96
N TYR A 31 -6.61 -13.55 -2.57
CA TYR A 31 -6.18 -12.58 -1.56
C TYR A 31 -6.01 -11.16 -2.10
N ALA A 32 -5.56 -11.01 -3.35
CA ALA A 32 -5.44 -9.71 -3.97
C ALA A 32 -6.81 -9.10 -4.32
N ASP A 33 -7.83 -9.95 -4.52
CA ASP A 33 -9.18 -9.59 -5.00
C ASP A 33 -9.14 -8.54 -6.13
N PRO A 34 -8.40 -8.78 -7.23
CA PRO A 34 -8.26 -7.79 -8.29
C PRO A 34 -9.50 -7.74 -9.17
N ASP A 35 -9.85 -6.53 -9.61
CA ASP A 35 -10.78 -6.30 -10.73
C ASP A 35 -10.05 -6.42 -12.07
N LEU A 36 -8.73 -6.17 -12.09
CA LEU A 36 -7.87 -6.15 -13.27
C LEU A 36 -6.46 -6.60 -12.90
N VAL A 37 -5.84 -7.42 -13.76
CA VAL A 37 -4.44 -7.82 -13.63
C VAL A 37 -3.62 -7.21 -14.76
N TYR A 38 -2.53 -6.54 -14.40
CA TYR A 38 -1.53 -6.03 -15.33
C TYR A 38 -0.21 -6.78 -15.16
N VAL A 39 0.28 -7.37 -16.24
CA VAL A 39 1.62 -7.96 -16.31
C VAL A 39 2.57 -6.88 -16.80
N VAL A 40 3.52 -6.45 -15.96
CA VAL A 40 4.50 -5.43 -16.37
C VAL A 40 5.42 -5.96 -17.47
N ARG A 41 5.86 -5.08 -18.39
CA ARG A 41 6.69 -5.46 -19.54
C ARG A 41 7.98 -6.13 -19.13
N ASP A 42 8.67 -5.53 -18.16
CA ASP A 42 9.94 -6.06 -17.67
C ASP A 42 9.70 -7.39 -16.94
N GLY A 43 10.26 -8.47 -17.48
CA GLY A 43 10.08 -9.81 -16.95
C GLY A 43 8.74 -10.49 -17.30
N ALA A 44 8.05 -10.07 -18.36
CA ALA A 44 6.86 -10.76 -18.84
C ALA A 44 7.17 -12.19 -19.36
N ASP A 45 6.33 -13.17 -19.00
CA ASP A 45 6.41 -14.56 -19.50
C ASP A 45 5.03 -15.03 -19.98
N VAL A 46 4.93 -15.38 -21.27
CA VAL A 46 3.69 -15.81 -21.94
C VAL A 46 3.03 -17.01 -21.25
N ARG A 47 3.80 -17.92 -20.65
CA ARG A 47 3.27 -19.08 -19.92
C ARG A 47 2.63 -18.66 -18.62
N VAL A 48 3.25 -17.74 -17.88
CA VAL A 48 2.69 -17.17 -16.64
C VAL A 48 1.43 -16.37 -16.96
N THR A 49 1.46 -15.50 -17.97
CA THR A 49 0.28 -14.75 -18.43
C THR A 49 -0.86 -15.68 -18.86
N SER A 50 -0.55 -16.77 -19.58
CA SER A 50 -1.55 -17.76 -19.96
C SER A 50 -2.16 -18.50 -18.76
N ARG A 51 -1.40 -18.69 -17.68
CA ARG A 51 -1.90 -19.29 -16.43
C ARG A 51 -2.79 -18.30 -15.69
N LEU A 52 -2.40 -17.02 -15.61
CA LEU A 52 -3.22 -15.94 -15.05
C LEU A 52 -4.59 -15.86 -15.75
N ARG A 53 -4.60 -15.85 -17.09
CA ARG A 53 -5.85 -15.86 -17.90
C ARG A 53 -6.75 -17.07 -17.68
N ARG A 54 -6.22 -18.18 -17.15
CA ARG A 54 -7.03 -19.37 -16.81
C ARG A 54 -7.53 -19.35 -15.37
N ALA A 55 -6.75 -18.76 -14.46
CA ALA A 55 -7.05 -18.70 -13.04
C ALA A 55 -7.88 -17.47 -12.64
N PHE A 56 -7.89 -16.42 -13.47
CA PHE A 56 -8.62 -15.18 -13.24
C PHE A 56 -9.71 -15.00 -14.29
N ASP A 57 -10.94 -14.79 -13.82
CA ASP A 57 -12.11 -14.57 -14.69
C ASP A 57 -12.18 -13.14 -15.27
N GLY A 58 -11.41 -12.20 -14.69
CA GLY A 58 -11.36 -10.81 -15.14
C GLY A 58 -10.32 -10.53 -16.22
N PRO A 59 -10.17 -9.26 -16.63
CA PRO A 59 -9.20 -8.85 -17.63
C PRO A 59 -7.76 -9.05 -17.16
N VAL A 60 -6.94 -9.67 -18.02
CA VAL A 60 -5.48 -9.77 -17.87
C VAL A 60 -4.83 -9.07 -19.06
N VAL A 61 -4.17 -7.95 -18.79
CA VAL A 61 -3.49 -7.13 -19.79
C VAL A 61 -1.98 -7.33 -19.68
N ASP A 62 -1.32 -7.51 -20.81
CA ASP A 62 0.13 -7.59 -20.93
C ASP A 62 0.57 -6.80 -22.19
N PRO A 63 1.78 -6.22 -22.19
CA PRO A 63 2.25 -5.34 -23.26
C PRO A 63 2.74 -6.06 -24.53
N ASP A 64 2.74 -7.40 -24.59
CA ASP A 64 3.26 -8.19 -25.73
C ASP A 64 2.15 -8.64 -26.72
N GLY A 65 1.02 -7.92 -26.75
CA GLY A 65 -0.03 -8.09 -27.74
C GLY A 65 0.30 -7.47 -29.11
N PRO A 66 -0.47 -7.78 -30.18
CA PRO A 66 -0.33 -7.05 -31.45
C PRO A 66 -0.65 -5.56 -31.22
N ALA A 67 0.39 -4.72 -31.41
CA ALA A 67 0.43 -3.27 -31.20
C ALA A 67 -0.93 -2.57 -31.30
N THR A 68 -1.55 -2.29 -30.15
CA THR A 68 -2.83 -1.57 -30.07
C THR A 68 -2.97 -0.83 -28.73
N CYS A 69 -3.70 0.29 -28.75
CA CYS A 69 -4.24 0.84 -27.51
C CYS A 69 -5.39 -0.06 -27.05
N HIS A 70 -5.35 -0.51 -25.81
CA HIS A 70 -6.40 -1.35 -25.23
C HIS A 70 -7.06 -0.63 -24.06
N THR A 71 -8.38 -0.47 -24.10
CA THR A 71 -9.13 0.19 -23.02
C THR A 71 -9.89 -0.85 -22.19
N VAL A 72 -9.78 -0.76 -20.87
CA VAL A 72 -10.52 -1.58 -19.91
C VAL A 72 -11.28 -0.68 -18.96
N SER A 73 -12.58 -0.93 -18.80
CA SER A 73 -13.38 -0.29 -17.75
C SER A 73 -13.82 -1.32 -16.72
N VAL A 74 -13.43 -1.12 -15.46
CA VAL A 74 -13.76 -1.98 -14.32
C VAL A 74 -14.16 -1.11 -13.13
N SER A 75 -15.21 -1.49 -12.40
CA SER A 75 -15.68 -0.74 -11.21
C SER A 75 -15.93 0.77 -11.45
N GLY A 76 -16.30 1.15 -12.69
CA GLY A 76 -16.52 2.55 -13.07
C GLY A 76 -15.25 3.36 -13.34
N VAL A 77 -14.08 2.73 -13.35
CA VAL A 77 -12.77 3.31 -13.65
C VAL A 77 -12.28 2.80 -15.01
N THR A 78 -11.74 3.68 -15.84
CA THR A 78 -11.27 3.38 -17.18
C THR A 78 -9.76 3.52 -17.29
N PHE A 79 -9.12 2.44 -17.72
CA PHE A 79 -7.68 2.32 -17.99
C PHE A 79 -7.44 2.19 -19.49
N ALA A 80 -6.54 2.99 -20.04
CA ALA A 80 -5.95 2.75 -21.36
C ALA A 80 -4.54 2.19 -21.20
N PHE A 81 -4.25 1.07 -21.86
CA PHE A 81 -2.92 0.48 -21.95
C PHE A 81 -2.36 0.76 -23.33
N VAL A 82 -1.14 1.28 -23.37
CA VAL A 82 -0.50 1.77 -24.58
C VAL A 82 0.87 1.12 -24.70
N ASP A 83 1.08 0.38 -25.77
CA ASP A 83 2.31 -0.39 -25.99
C ASP A 83 3.51 0.49 -26.30
N ALA A 84 3.31 1.69 -26.83
CA ALA A 84 4.41 2.56 -27.22
C ALA A 84 4.01 4.03 -27.09
N ILE A 85 4.94 4.87 -26.62
CA ILE A 85 4.67 6.30 -26.44
C ILE A 85 4.32 6.99 -27.77
N GLU A 86 4.88 6.50 -28.89
CA GLU A 86 4.64 7.02 -30.23
C GLU A 86 3.16 6.91 -30.64
N LEU A 87 2.39 5.98 -30.07
CA LEU A 87 0.95 5.89 -30.33
C LEU A 87 0.18 7.11 -29.79
N LEU A 88 0.70 7.76 -28.74
CA LEU A 88 0.16 9.04 -28.26
C LEU A 88 0.54 10.20 -29.19
N GLU A 89 1.63 10.05 -29.93
CA GLU A 89 2.12 11.01 -30.91
C GLU A 89 1.37 10.91 -32.24
N ASP A 90 1.07 9.71 -32.73
CA ASP A 90 0.33 9.53 -33.98
C ASP A 90 -1.16 9.87 -33.87
N ALA A 91 -1.73 9.77 -32.66
CA ALA A 91 -3.04 10.31 -32.34
C ALA A 91 -3.12 11.86 -32.48
N ILE A 92 -2.00 12.55 -32.74
CA ILE A 92 -1.90 14.00 -32.98
C ILE A 92 -2.26 14.38 -34.42
N GLY A 93 -2.52 13.42 -35.33
CA GLY A 93 -2.81 13.70 -36.73
C GLY A 93 -3.78 14.87 -36.94
N GLU A 94 -3.27 15.99 -37.49
CA GLU A 94 -4.08 17.14 -37.89
C GLU A 94 -5.31 16.66 -38.66
N PRO A 95 -6.49 17.28 -38.50
CA PRO A 95 -7.61 16.98 -39.37
C PRO A 95 -7.13 17.14 -40.81
N LYS A 96 -6.96 16.02 -41.52
CA LYS A 96 -6.56 16.04 -42.93
C LYS A 96 -7.47 17.07 -43.59
N PRO A 97 -6.94 18.16 -44.18
CA PRO A 97 -7.79 19.12 -44.85
C PRO A 97 -8.62 18.32 -45.84
N SER A 98 -9.94 18.40 -45.68
CA SER A 98 -10.84 17.80 -46.65
C SER A 98 -10.36 18.29 -48.01
N ALA A 99 -9.97 17.35 -48.87
CA ALA A 99 -9.64 17.66 -50.24
C ALA A 99 -10.94 18.03 -50.97
N ASP A 100 -11.59 19.10 -50.56
CA ASP A 100 -12.54 19.85 -51.37
C ASP A 100 -11.71 20.70 -52.34
N GLY A 101 -11.02 19.98 -53.23
CA GLY A 101 -10.64 20.53 -54.51
C GLY A 101 -11.92 20.88 -55.24
N ILE A 102 -12.22 22.18 -55.29
CA ILE A 102 -13.19 22.75 -56.22
C ILE A 102 -12.69 22.40 -57.63
N ASP A 103 -13.32 21.42 -58.26
CA ASP A 103 -13.18 21.17 -59.70
C ASP A 103 -14.32 21.87 -60.44
N ASP A 104 -13.91 22.81 -61.29
CA ASP A 104 -14.74 23.63 -62.17
C ASP A 104 -15.19 22.77 -63.35
N GLY A 105 -16.31 22.07 -63.20
CA GLY A 105 -16.81 21.23 -64.29
C GLY A 105 -17.97 20.33 -63.94
N GLY A 106 -19.18 20.88 -63.93
CA GLY A 106 -20.42 20.15 -63.68
C GLY A 106 -20.55 18.86 -64.50
N ARG A 107 -20.29 17.71 -63.85
CA ARG A 107 -20.78 16.39 -64.27
C ARG A 107 -20.73 15.40 -63.11
N LYS A 108 -21.91 15.01 -62.62
CA LYS A 108 -22.10 13.89 -61.69
C LYS A 108 -21.52 12.61 -62.32
N ARG A 109 -20.44 12.08 -61.74
CA ARG A 109 -20.08 10.66 -61.88
C ARG A 109 -20.29 10.00 -60.53
N SER A 110 -21.18 9.01 -60.51
CA SER A 110 -21.27 8.02 -59.44
C SER A 110 -19.94 7.25 -59.45
N ALA A 111 -19.13 7.46 -58.42
CA ALA A 111 -17.93 6.68 -58.16
C ALA A 111 -18.24 5.74 -56.99
N VAL A 112 -18.12 4.45 -57.28
CA VAL A 112 -18.09 3.36 -56.34
C VAL A 112 -17.01 3.65 -55.31
N SER A 113 -17.41 3.77 -54.05
CA SER A 113 -16.52 3.80 -52.90
C SER A 113 -15.84 2.42 -52.80
N THR A 114 -14.56 2.35 -53.17
CA THR A 114 -13.69 1.29 -52.68
C THR A 114 -13.32 1.66 -51.25
N ASP A 115 -14.08 1.06 -50.35
CA ASP A 115 -13.85 0.95 -48.92
C ASP A 115 -12.46 0.35 -48.68
N THR A 116 -11.46 1.21 -48.51
CA THR A 116 -10.20 0.84 -47.86
C THR A 116 -10.38 1.15 -46.39
N GLY A 117 -10.79 0.13 -45.64
CA GLY A 117 -10.95 0.18 -44.20
C GLY A 117 -9.67 0.66 -43.52
N ASP A 118 -9.71 1.90 -43.06
CA ASP A 118 -8.84 2.43 -42.02
C ASP A 118 -9.76 2.64 -40.81
N ASP A 119 -10.24 1.52 -40.26
CA ASP A 119 -10.99 1.47 -38.99
C ASP A 119 -10.00 1.60 -37.83
N THR A 120 -9.16 2.63 -37.84
CA THR A 120 -8.42 3.03 -36.63
C THR A 120 -9.41 3.74 -35.72
N GLU A 121 -9.94 3.00 -34.73
CA GLU A 121 -10.76 3.61 -33.69
C GLU A 121 -10.01 4.82 -33.09
N PRO A 122 -10.69 5.96 -32.89
CA PRO A 122 -10.05 7.15 -32.34
C PRO A 122 -9.48 6.84 -30.96
N PHE A 123 -8.23 7.25 -30.74
CA PHE A 123 -7.53 7.04 -29.47
C PHE A 123 -8.37 7.60 -28.31
N PRO A 124 -8.57 6.84 -27.21
CA PRO A 124 -9.45 7.27 -26.13
C PRO A 124 -8.88 8.54 -25.47
N THR A 125 -9.70 9.57 -25.29
CA THR A 125 -9.32 10.85 -24.63
C THR A 125 -10.04 11.07 -23.31
N ASP A 126 -10.79 10.08 -22.86
CA ASP A 126 -11.67 10.14 -21.68
C ASP A 126 -11.39 8.91 -20.82
N VAL A 127 -10.16 8.85 -20.29
CA VAL A 127 -9.69 7.76 -19.43
C VAL A 127 -9.16 8.33 -18.13
N ASP A 128 -9.40 7.61 -17.04
CA ASP A 128 -8.93 7.98 -15.71
C ASP A 128 -7.43 7.69 -15.58
N TYR A 129 -6.98 6.56 -16.14
CA TYR A 129 -5.60 6.10 -16.10
C TYR A 129 -5.07 5.73 -17.48
N LEU A 130 -3.84 6.12 -17.78
CA LEU A 130 -3.12 5.73 -18.99
C LEU A 130 -1.81 5.04 -18.61
N VAL A 131 -1.67 3.76 -18.95
CA VAL A 131 -0.51 2.93 -18.66
C VAL A 131 0.39 2.87 -19.90
N CYS A 132 1.64 3.30 -19.76
CA CYS A 132 2.66 3.20 -20.79
C CYS A 132 4.03 2.96 -20.14
N ASP A 133 4.63 1.80 -20.43
CA ASP A 133 5.89 1.39 -19.82
C ASP A 133 7.12 2.14 -20.39
N ASP A 134 6.96 2.91 -21.47
CA ASP A 134 8.02 3.77 -22.02
C ASP A 134 8.25 5.06 -21.21
N LEU A 135 7.39 5.34 -20.22
CA LEU A 135 7.57 6.49 -19.33
C LEU A 135 8.65 6.16 -18.30
N GLU A 136 9.82 6.77 -18.45
CA GLU A 136 10.95 6.60 -17.53
C GLU A 136 11.61 7.95 -17.18
N PRO A 137 11.84 8.26 -15.89
CA PRO A 137 12.57 9.44 -15.48
C PRO A 137 14.07 9.24 -15.68
N VAL A 138 14.68 10.14 -16.46
CA VAL A 138 16.12 10.17 -16.69
C VAL A 138 16.74 11.24 -15.79
N THR A 139 17.71 10.85 -14.96
CA THR A 139 18.43 11.80 -14.09
C THR A 139 19.84 12.01 -14.62
N ASP A 140 20.18 13.26 -14.94
CA ASP A 140 21.55 13.66 -15.19
C ASP A 140 22.26 13.82 -13.84
N ARG A 141 23.23 12.94 -13.56
CA ARG A 141 23.97 12.94 -12.30
C ARG A 141 24.94 14.13 -12.14
N VAL A 142 25.23 14.84 -13.22
CA VAL A 142 26.13 16.01 -13.21
C VAL A 142 25.34 17.28 -12.92
N THR A 143 24.21 17.48 -13.60
CA THR A 143 23.36 18.67 -13.40
C THR A 143 22.37 18.48 -12.25
N LEU A 144 22.14 17.25 -11.80
CA LEU A 144 21.09 16.86 -10.86
C LEU A 144 19.69 17.20 -11.37
N GLU A 145 19.54 17.34 -12.69
CA GLU A 145 18.26 17.56 -13.34
C GLU A 145 17.62 16.22 -13.68
N ALA A 146 16.30 16.15 -13.48
CA ALA A 146 15.49 15.01 -13.88
C ALA A 146 14.59 15.41 -15.04
N THR A 147 14.57 14.61 -16.10
CA THR A 147 13.62 14.68 -17.21
C THR A 147 12.76 13.42 -17.22
N LEU A 148 11.67 13.44 -17.98
CA LEU A 148 10.80 12.29 -18.17
C LEU A 148 10.74 11.98 -19.67
N ASP A 149 11.12 10.77 -20.04
CA ASP A 149 10.96 10.30 -21.41
C ASP A 149 9.46 10.15 -21.71
N GLY A 150 9.04 10.59 -22.89
CA GLY A 150 7.62 10.65 -23.26
C GLY A 150 6.83 11.82 -22.67
N ARG A 151 7.45 12.73 -21.89
CA ARG A 151 6.76 13.88 -21.24
C ARG A 151 5.96 14.73 -22.22
N GLU A 152 6.54 15.04 -23.37
CA GLU A 152 5.91 15.90 -24.38
C GLU A 152 4.66 15.24 -25.00
N ALA A 153 4.72 13.93 -25.25
CA ALA A 153 3.61 13.15 -25.79
C ALA A 153 2.43 13.12 -24.79
N ILE A 154 2.68 12.81 -23.52
CA ILE A 154 1.64 12.81 -22.48
C ILE A 154 1.10 14.22 -22.18
N ALA A 155 1.92 15.27 -22.31
CA ALA A 155 1.48 16.66 -22.18
C ALA A 155 0.45 17.03 -23.24
N ARG A 156 0.72 16.68 -24.49
CA ARG A 156 -0.21 16.91 -25.60
C ARG A 156 -1.48 16.09 -25.46
N TYR A 157 -1.37 14.84 -25.01
CA TYR A 157 -2.52 14.01 -24.70
C TYR A 157 -3.40 14.68 -23.62
N GLN A 158 -2.80 15.05 -22.48
CA GLN A 158 -3.49 15.67 -21.35
C GLN A 158 -4.17 17.00 -21.72
N ALA A 159 -3.58 17.79 -22.62
CA ALA A 159 -4.18 19.02 -23.11
C ALA A 159 -5.50 18.80 -23.90
N ARG A 160 -5.72 17.59 -24.43
CA ARG A 160 -6.93 17.20 -25.17
C ARG A 160 -7.92 16.41 -24.32
N SER A 161 -7.47 15.84 -23.22
CA SER A 161 -8.31 15.05 -22.31
C SER A 161 -9.40 15.91 -21.66
N ARG A 162 -10.56 15.29 -21.42
CA ARG A 162 -11.70 15.98 -20.76
C ARG A 162 -11.52 16.17 -19.25
N GLY A 163 -10.62 15.40 -18.65
CA GLY A 163 -10.26 15.44 -17.23
C GLY A 163 -8.75 15.28 -17.03
N GLU A 164 -8.31 15.32 -15.78
CA GLU A 164 -6.92 15.00 -15.40
C GLU A 164 -6.71 13.49 -15.47
N THR A 165 -5.95 13.01 -16.45
CA THR A 165 -5.56 11.60 -16.56
C THR A 165 -4.34 11.34 -15.70
N VAL A 166 -4.33 10.21 -14.99
CA VAL A 166 -3.15 9.74 -14.27
C VAL A 166 -2.32 8.84 -15.18
N PHE A 167 -1.06 9.19 -15.38
CA PHE A 167 -0.14 8.41 -16.19
C PHE A 167 0.56 7.38 -15.33
N CYS A 168 0.64 6.14 -15.80
CA CYS A 168 1.13 5.00 -15.06
C CYS A 168 2.21 4.27 -15.87
N THR A 169 3.20 3.68 -15.20
CA THR A 169 4.28 2.93 -15.85
C THR A 169 4.74 1.75 -15.00
N GLY A 170 4.83 0.56 -15.60
CA GLY A 170 5.41 -0.64 -15.02
C GLY A 170 6.92 -0.56 -14.81
N SER A 171 7.61 0.37 -15.49
CA SER A 171 9.06 0.57 -15.41
C SER A 171 9.52 1.20 -14.10
N LEU A 172 8.59 1.79 -13.33
CA LEU A 172 8.85 2.37 -12.02
C LEU A 172 8.18 1.60 -10.90
N PRO A 173 8.80 1.49 -9.71
CA PRO A 173 8.18 0.84 -8.57
C PRO A 173 6.88 1.56 -8.18
N ALA A 174 5.89 0.82 -7.67
CA ALA A 174 4.60 1.37 -7.28
C ALA A 174 4.66 2.47 -6.20
N SER A 175 5.79 2.62 -5.52
CA SER A 175 6.05 3.72 -4.57
C SER A 175 6.43 5.06 -5.24
N TYR A 176 6.59 5.08 -6.56
CA TYR A 176 6.85 6.29 -7.34
C TYR A 176 5.57 7.13 -7.50
N ASP A 177 5.66 8.38 -7.06
CA ASP A 177 4.60 9.39 -7.15
C ASP A 177 5.22 10.74 -7.42
N TYR A 178 5.01 11.26 -8.64
CA TYR A 178 5.49 12.57 -9.00
C TYR A 178 4.55 13.28 -9.97
N VAL A 179 4.35 14.59 -9.76
CA VAL A 179 3.59 15.43 -10.68
C VAL A 179 4.57 16.23 -11.54
N TRP A 180 4.78 15.76 -12.76
CA TRP A 180 5.54 16.49 -13.77
C TRP A 180 4.73 17.69 -14.28
N ARG A 181 5.41 18.63 -14.91
CA ARG A 181 4.79 19.79 -15.55
C ARG A 181 5.38 19.99 -16.93
N ASP A 182 4.55 20.47 -17.84
CA ASP A 182 4.97 20.93 -19.15
C ASP A 182 4.12 22.13 -19.59
N VAL A 183 4.38 22.68 -20.78
CA VAL A 183 3.60 23.76 -21.37
C VAL A 183 3.22 23.37 -22.79
N VAL A 184 1.91 23.33 -23.07
CA VAL A 184 1.36 23.06 -24.41
C VAL A 184 0.58 24.29 -24.85
N ASP A 185 0.93 24.86 -26.00
CA ASP A 185 0.30 26.08 -26.55
C ASP A 185 0.25 27.26 -25.56
N GLY A 186 1.29 27.39 -24.74
CA GLY A 186 1.39 28.42 -23.70
C GLY A 186 0.56 28.15 -22.44
N VAL A 187 -0.14 27.01 -22.37
CA VAL A 187 -0.91 26.58 -21.21
C VAL A 187 -0.08 25.60 -20.37
N PRO A 188 0.13 25.87 -19.07
CA PRO A 188 0.81 24.92 -18.20
C PRO A 188 -0.06 23.67 -17.98
N ILE A 189 0.52 22.50 -18.19
CA ILE A 189 -0.13 21.20 -18.06
C ILE A 189 0.50 20.44 -16.88
N ARG A 190 -0.34 19.82 -16.06
CA ARG A 190 0.07 18.93 -14.96
C ARG A 190 0.03 17.49 -15.44
N LEU A 191 1.03 16.71 -15.01
CA LEU A 191 1.23 15.33 -15.46
C LEU A 191 1.48 14.45 -14.23
N PRO A 192 0.42 14.00 -13.54
CA PRO A 192 0.57 13.05 -12.43
C PRO A 192 1.05 11.70 -12.98
N VAL A 193 2.25 11.28 -12.58
CA VAL A 193 2.89 10.02 -12.99
C VAL A 193 3.04 9.09 -11.79
N ARG A 194 2.65 7.83 -11.97
CA ARG A 194 2.61 6.77 -10.96
C ARG A 194 3.36 5.53 -11.45
N GLY A 195 4.12 4.91 -10.57
CA GLY A 195 4.69 3.59 -10.85
C GLY A 195 3.65 2.48 -10.64
N LEU A 196 3.79 1.38 -11.37
CA LEU A 196 3.01 0.14 -11.21
C LEU A 196 3.91 -1.08 -10.95
N GLY A 197 5.22 -0.93 -11.13
CA GLY A 197 6.20 -2.00 -11.02
C GLY A 197 6.34 -2.54 -9.59
N PRO A 198 6.99 -3.71 -9.44
CA PRO A 198 7.20 -4.34 -8.14
C PRO A 198 7.87 -3.41 -7.14
N ILE A 199 7.44 -3.49 -5.88
CA ILE A 199 8.11 -2.78 -4.79
C ILE A 199 9.32 -3.61 -4.37
N ARG A 200 10.51 -3.12 -4.70
CA ARG A 200 11.77 -3.78 -4.31
C ARG A 200 12.08 -3.44 -2.85
N ARG A 201 12.11 -4.47 -2.00
CA ARG A 201 12.54 -4.37 -0.60
C ARG A 201 13.70 -5.33 -0.33
N SER A 202 14.34 -5.20 0.82
CA SER A 202 15.26 -6.23 1.33
C SER A 202 14.49 -7.53 1.55
N GLY A 203 14.48 -8.43 0.56
CA GLY A 203 13.72 -9.68 0.61
C GLY A 203 13.21 -10.11 -0.77
N ALA A 204 12.10 -10.84 -0.78
CA ALA A 204 11.38 -11.14 -2.02
C ALA A 204 10.79 -9.86 -2.64
N ALA A 205 10.66 -9.85 -3.97
CA ALA A 205 9.92 -8.79 -4.65
C ALA A 205 8.47 -8.79 -4.15
N GLU A 206 7.93 -7.61 -3.86
CA GLU A 206 6.53 -7.46 -3.54
C GLU A 206 5.74 -7.08 -4.79
N LEU A 207 4.63 -7.78 -5.01
CA LEU A 207 3.65 -7.50 -6.05
C LEU A 207 2.83 -6.28 -5.64
N ALA A 208 2.58 -5.35 -6.57
CA ALA A 208 1.86 -4.13 -6.28
C ALA A 208 0.34 -4.35 -6.40
N ARG A 209 -0.41 -3.93 -5.37
CA ARG A 209 -1.88 -3.87 -5.41
C ARG A 209 -2.29 -2.40 -5.30
N LEU A 210 -3.00 -1.91 -6.30
CA LEU A 210 -3.42 -0.53 -6.38
C LEU A 210 -4.93 -0.45 -6.32
N THR A 211 -5.46 0.46 -5.51
CA THR A 211 -6.89 0.81 -5.53
C THR A 211 -7.02 2.17 -6.17
N CYS A 212 -7.62 2.19 -7.36
CA CYS A 212 -7.74 3.34 -8.23
C CYS A 212 -9.18 3.86 -8.21
N ASP A 213 -9.40 5.15 -7.99
CA ASP A 213 -10.73 5.75 -8.15
C ASP A 213 -10.87 6.55 -9.46
N GLY A 214 -12.10 6.92 -9.83
CA GLY A 214 -12.36 7.76 -11.01
C GLY A 214 -11.99 9.24 -10.84
N ALA A 215 -11.43 9.65 -9.70
CA ALA A 215 -10.91 10.99 -9.46
C ALA A 215 -9.39 11.07 -9.65
N GLY A 216 -8.72 9.95 -9.95
CA GLY A 216 -7.28 9.85 -10.10
C GLY A 216 -6.51 9.65 -8.78
N SER A 217 -7.20 9.23 -7.70
CA SER A 217 -6.54 8.81 -6.46
C SER A 217 -6.12 7.35 -6.55
N ILE A 218 -4.90 7.06 -6.08
CA ILE A 218 -4.35 5.72 -6.01
C ILE A 218 -3.88 5.45 -4.58
N ALA A 219 -4.43 4.41 -3.97
CA ALA A 219 -3.80 3.75 -2.82
C ALA A 219 -2.92 2.61 -3.29
N VAL A 220 -1.74 2.46 -2.67
CA VAL A 220 -0.79 1.41 -3.00
C VAL A 220 -0.59 0.52 -1.78
N SER A 221 -0.78 -0.77 -1.99
CA SER A 221 -0.46 -1.83 -1.05
C SER A 221 0.36 -2.90 -1.79
N SER A 222 0.81 -3.92 -1.08
CA SER A 222 1.78 -4.88 -1.63
C SER A 222 1.66 -6.26 -1.02
N VAL A 223 1.86 -7.28 -1.86
CA VAL A 223 1.86 -8.69 -1.48
C VAL A 223 3.26 -9.26 -1.69
N PRO A 224 3.95 -9.75 -0.65
CA PRO A 224 5.25 -10.40 -0.86
C PRO A 224 5.10 -11.65 -1.73
N GLY A 225 5.88 -11.75 -2.81
CA GLY A 225 5.77 -12.87 -3.75
C GLY A 225 6.10 -14.25 -3.14
N ASP A 226 6.88 -14.26 -2.06
CA ASP A 226 7.20 -15.47 -1.29
C ASP A 226 6.13 -15.83 -0.24
N ARG A 227 5.11 -14.98 -0.05
CA ARG A 227 3.99 -15.20 0.89
C ARG A 227 2.72 -15.66 0.21
N ILE A 228 2.86 -16.53 -0.79
CA ILE A 228 1.77 -17.09 -1.58
C ILE A 228 1.69 -18.62 -1.38
N GLY A 229 0.48 -19.16 -1.28
CA GLY A 229 0.20 -20.56 -1.03
C GLY A 229 0.84 -21.02 0.28
N LEU A 230 1.64 -22.09 0.21
CA LEU A 230 2.40 -22.59 1.37
C LEU A 230 3.49 -21.63 1.84
N GLY A 231 3.99 -20.74 0.97
CA GLY A 231 4.99 -19.73 1.34
C GLY A 231 4.46 -18.68 2.32
N ALA A 232 3.13 -18.50 2.39
CA ALA A 232 2.50 -17.65 3.39
C ALA A 232 2.75 -18.14 4.84
N LEU A 233 3.04 -19.44 5.03
CA LEU A 233 3.17 -20.06 6.34
C LEU A 233 4.49 -19.67 7.02
N ALA A 234 4.40 -19.26 8.29
CA ALA A 234 5.57 -18.90 9.08
C ALA A 234 6.59 -20.04 9.18
N GLY A 235 7.79 -19.82 8.65
CA GLY A 235 8.87 -20.79 8.64
C GLY A 235 8.87 -21.77 7.47
N VAL A 236 8.05 -21.50 6.44
CA VAL A 236 8.09 -22.22 5.15
C VAL A 236 8.78 -21.33 4.12
N GLY A 237 10.02 -21.70 3.76
CA GLY A 237 10.67 -21.18 2.55
C GLY A 237 10.38 -22.08 1.33
N PRO A 238 10.89 -21.73 0.14
CA PRO A 238 10.63 -22.46 -1.10
C PRO A 238 10.90 -23.97 -1.00
N GLU A 239 12.07 -24.36 -0.48
CA GLU A 239 12.42 -25.79 -0.33
C GLU A 239 11.50 -26.54 0.65
N THR A 240 11.07 -25.88 1.73
CA THR A 240 10.14 -26.49 2.70
C THR A 240 8.77 -26.65 2.07
N ALA A 241 8.32 -25.69 1.25
CA ALA A 241 7.08 -25.80 0.50
C ALA A 241 7.12 -26.98 -0.48
N ASP A 242 8.22 -27.17 -1.20
CA ASP A 242 8.40 -28.31 -2.11
C ASP A 242 8.35 -29.65 -1.35
N ARG A 243 9.08 -29.76 -0.23
CA ARG A 243 9.05 -30.97 0.61
C ARG A 243 7.65 -31.27 1.18
N LEU A 244 6.86 -30.25 1.50
CA LEU A 244 5.47 -30.41 1.92
C LEU A 244 4.61 -30.98 0.78
N ARG A 245 4.72 -30.41 -0.42
CA ARG A 245 3.99 -30.87 -1.61
C ARG A 245 4.35 -32.30 -2.01
N ASP A 246 5.63 -32.66 -1.96
CA ASP A 246 6.12 -34.03 -2.24
C ASP A 246 5.53 -35.09 -1.30
N ARG A 247 5.02 -34.65 -0.14
CA ARG A 247 4.35 -35.50 0.86
C ARG A 247 2.82 -35.38 0.83
N GLY A 248 2.27 -34.69 -0.18
CA GLY A 248 0.82 -34.53 -0.39
C GLY A 248 0.20 -33.33 0.32
N TYR A 249 0.98 -32.50 1.01
CA TYR A 249 0.49 -31.27 1.62
C TYR A 249 0.60 -30.13 0.61
N ASP A 250 -0.38 -30.04 -0.29
CA ASP A 250 -0.41 -29.07 -1.39
C ASP A 250 -1.20 -27.77 -1.09
N SER A 251 -1.79 -27.66 0.12
CA SER A 251 -2.55 -26.49 0.57
C SER A 251 -2.30 -26.20 2.05
N ARG A 252 -2.59 -24.95 2.47
CA ARG A 252 -2.53 -24.57 3.89
C ARG A 252 -3.54 -25.37 4.72
N MET A 253 -4.74 -25.62 4.20
CA MET A 253 -5.73 -26.51 4.83
C MET A 253 -5.15 -27.89 5.17
N HIS A 254 -4.50 -28.55 4.20
CA HIS A 254 -3.87 -29.86 4.45
C HIS A 254 -2.82 -29.80 5.55
N VAL A 255 -2.06 -28.71 5.63
CA VAL A 255 -1.06 -28.49 6.68
C VAL A 255 -1.68 -28.20 8.04
N ALA A 256 -2.80 -27.47 8.10
CA ALA A 256 -3.53 -27.19 9.34
C ALA A 256 -4.11 -28.46 9.98
N GLU A 257 -4.64 -29.35 9.14
CA GLU A 257 -5.23 -30.64 9.54
C GLU A 257 -4.18 -31.73 9.83
N ALA A 258 -2.94 -31.56 9.35
CA ALA A 258 -1.89 -32.55 9.48
C ALA A 258 -1.54 -32.88 10.96
N PRO A 259 -1.38 -34.18 11.30
CA PRO A 259 -0.76 -34.57 12.55
C PRO A 259 0.67 -34.03 12.65
N ILE A 260 1.07 -33.54 13.84
CA ILE A 260 2.44 -33.05 14.06
C ILE A 260 3.49 -34.12 13.78
N ALA A 261 3.18 -35.39 14.10
CA ALA A 261 4.08 -36.51 13.84
C ALA A 261 4.36 -36.69 12.34
N ASP A 262 3.38 -36.45 11.48
CA ASP A 262 3.52 -36.61 10.03
C ASP A 262 4.36 -35.47 9.45
N LEU A 263 4.10 -34.23 9.86
CA LEU A 263 4.92 -33.08 9.48
C LEU A 263 6.39 -33.26 9.90
N ARG A 264 6.65 -33.88 11.05
CA ARG A 264 8.01 -34.19 11.54
C ARG A 264 8.72 -35.29 10.77
N SER A 265 7.98 -36.12 10.02
CA SER A 265 8.58 -37.16 9.17
C SER A 265 9.17 -36.58 7.88
N ILE A 266 8.98 -35.28 7.64
CA ILE A 266 9.51 -34.53 6.50
C ILE A 266 10.90 -34.03 6.88
N ASP A 267 11.88 -34.29 6.02
CA ASP A 267 13.25 -33.88 6.26
C ASP A 267 13.34 -32.35 6.43
N GLY A 268 14.17 -31.91 7.38
CA GLY A 268 14.30 -30.50 7.75
C GLY A 268 13.16 -29.92 8.62
N ILE A 269 12.10 -30.69 8.95
CA ILE A 269 11.01 -30.23 9.82
C ILE A 269 11.10 -30.87 11.22
N GLY A 270 11.62 -30.09 12.19
CA GLY A 270 11.60 -30.47 13.61
C GLY A 270 10.25 -30.23 14.29
N GLU A 271 10.10 -30.67 15.55
CA GLU A 271 8.86 -30.50 16.34
C GLU A 271 8.41 -29.03 16.45
N SER A 272 9.34 -28.12 16.77
CA SER A 272 9.04 -26.69 16.87
C SER A 272 8.58 -26.11 15.54
N THR A 273 9.26 -26.46 14.45
CA THR A 273 8.90 -26.04 13.09
C THR A 273 7.55 -26.59 12.67
N ALA A 274 7.27 -27.89 12.90
CA ALA A 274 5.99 -28.51 12.60
C ALA A 274 4.83 -27.80 13.31
N ARG A 275 4.98 -27.51 14.61
CA ARG A 275 3.98 -26.76 15.37
C ARG A 275 3.80 -25.34 14.85
N ARG A 276 4.90 -24.63 14.54
CA ARG A 276 4.84 -23.27 14.02
C ARG A 276 4.10 -23.21 12.69
N ILE A 277 4.46 -24.07 11.74
CA ILE A 277 3.85 -24.14 10.41
C ILE A 277 2.36 -24.50 10.53
N ARG A 278 2.01 -25.51 11.32
CA ARG A 278 0.61 -25.91 11.53
C ARG A 278 -0.22 -24.80 12.19
N ARG A 279 0.32 -24.12 13.22
CA ARG A 279 -0.37 -22.98 13.86
C ARG A 279 -0.56 -21.82 12.89
N SER A 280 0.44 -21.54 12.05
CA SER A 280 0.33 -20.53 10.99
C SER A 280 -0.72 -20.89 9.96
N ALA A 281 -0.75 -22.15 9.52
CA ALA A 281 -1.76 -22.64 8.59
C ALA A 281 -3.15 -22.50 9.19
N ARG A 282 -3.31 -22.89 10.46
CA ARG A 282 -4.57 -22.76 11.18
C ARG A 282 -5.02 -21.30 11.33
N ALA A 283 -4.11 -20.40 11.69
CA ALA A 283 -4.44 -18.98 11.85
C ALA A 283 -5.00 -18.40 10.54
N ILE A 284 -4.30 -18.63 9.43
CA ILE A 284 -4.68 -18.12 8.11
C ILE A 284 -5.98 -18.78 7.62
N GLU A 285 -6.08 -20.11 7.69
CA GLU A 285 -7.23 -20.85 7.13
C GLU A 285 -8.53 -20.69 7.95
N GLU A 286 -8.41 -20.55 9.28
CA GLU A 286 -9.56 -20.33 10.16
C GLU A 286 -9.84 -18.83 10.39
N SER A 287 -9.09 -17.92 9.76
CA SER A 287 -9.21 -16.46 9.97
C SER A 287 -9.25 -16.08 11.46
N CYS A 288 -8.34 -16.65 12.26
CA CYS A 288 -8.39 -16.51 13.71
C CYS A 288 -7.01 -16.34 14.36
N VAL A 289 -7.01 -15.77 15.57
CA VAL A 289 -5.82 -15.69 16.41
C VAL A 289 -5.57 -17.04 17.09
N VAL A 290 -4.39 -17.61 16.87
CA VAL A 290 -3.93 -18.82 17.56
C VAL A 290 -3.05 -18.43 18.74
N ARG A 291 -3.66 -18.31 19.92
CA ARG A 291 -2.96 -17.93 21.16
C ARG A 291 -2.10 -19.08 21.71
N ARG A 292 -0.86 -18.74 22.08
CA ARG A 292 0.19 -19.67 22.53
C ARG A 292 0.48 -19.62 24.03
N THR A 293 -0.01 -18.59 24.71
CA THR A 293 0.19 -18.33 26.15
C THR A 293 -1.14 -18.10 26.87
N ASP A 294 -1.17 -18.31 28.18
CA ASP A 294 -2.26 -17.90 29.07
C ASP A 294 -2.07 -16.50 29.66
N GLU A 295 -0.90 -15.87 29.47
CA GLU A 295 -0.64 -14.47 29.86
C GLU A 295 -1.70 -13.54 29.28
N SER A 296 -2.25 -12.62 30.08
CA SER A 296 -3.22 -11.62 29.61
C SER A 296 -2.57 -10.62 28.65
N VAL A 297 -3.35 -10.10 27.70
CA VAL A 297 -2.94 -8.97 26.86
C VAL A 297 -3.05 -7.69 27.69
N PRO A 298 -1.99 -6.89 27.84
CA PRO A 298 -2.07 -5.60 28.52
C PRO A 298 -2.77 -4.54 27.64
N PRO A 299 -3.53 -3.60 28.25
CA PRO A 299 -3.78 -3.49 29.69
C PRO A 299 -4.81 -4.52 30.21
N VAL A 300 -4.58 -5.03 31.42
CA VAL A 300 -5.39 -6.11 32.03
C VAL A 300 -6.61 -5.55 32.78
N ASP A 301 -6.43 -4.40 33.44
CA ASP A 301 -7.40 -3.81 34.36
C ASP A 301 -7.61 -2.33 34.03
N GLY A 302 -8.20 -2.04 32.86
CA GLY A 302 -8.47 -0.65 32.48
C GLY A 302 -9.29 -0.48 31.21
N ASN A 303 -9.49 0.79 30.86
CA ASN A 303 -10.16 1.19 29.61
C ASN A 303 -9.04 1.64 28.64
N PRO A 304 -8.56 0.75 27.74
CA PRO A 304 -7.51 1.12 26.81
C PRO A 304 -7.97 2.26 25.91
N LEU A 305 -7.05 3.19 25.64
CA LEU A 305 -7.21 4.20 24.61
C LEU A 305 -6.32 3.82 23.43
N PHE A 306 -6.92 3.58 22.28
CA PHE A 306 -6.18 3.23 21.07
C PHE A 306 -5.70 4.51 20.41
N VAL A 307 -4.39 4.58 20.14
CA VAL A 307 -3.75 5.78 19.59
C VAL A 307 -2.94 5.41 18.36
N ASP A 308 -2.96 6.30 17.39
CA ASP A 308 -2.14 6.27 16.19
C ASP A 308 -1.66 7.69 15.86
N ILE A 309 -0.47 7.80 15.26
CA ILE A 309 0.10 9.09 14.88
C ILE A 309 0.45 9.16 13.39
N GLU A 310 0.13 10.29 12.79
CA GLU A 310 0.54 10.60 11.42
C GLU A 310 1.70 11.58 11.39
N THR A 311 2.62 11.31 10.46
CA THR A 311 3.88 12.02 10.37
C THR A 311 4.28 12.35 8.93
N ASP A 312 5.35 13.13 8.75
CA ASP A 312 5.95 13.44 7.44
C ASP A 312 7.04 12.43 7.03
N GLY A 313 7.22 11.35 7.81
CA GLY A 313 8.40 10.50 7.70
C GLY A 313 8.56 9.47 8.82
N LEU A 314 9.28 8.38 8.52
CA LEU A 314 9.76 7.46 9.56
C LEU A 314 10.73 8.10 10.57
N GLN A 315 11.37 9.20 10.19
CA GLN A 315 12.16 10.05 11.08
C GLN A 315 11.46 11.41 11.15
N PRO A 316 10.36 11.52 11.90
CA PRO A 316 9.42 12.59 11.69
C PRO A 316 10.01 13.92 12.11
N THR A 317 9.80 14.95 11.30
CA THR A 317 10.10 16.34 11.67
C THR A 317 8.88 17.00 12.33
N ILE A 318 7.68 16.48 12.04
CA ILE A 318 6.41 16.87 12.64
C ILE A 318 5.54 15.63 12.94
N VAL A 319 4.77 15.69 14.02
CA VAL A 319 3.58 14.85 14.23
C VAL A 319 2.39 15.75 13.96
N TRP A 320 1.73 15.56 12.83
CA TRP A 320 0.72 16.51 12.32
C TRP A 320 -0.71 16.06 12.59
N LEU A 321 -0.94 14.78 12.89
CA LEU A 321 -2.22 14.27 13.36
C LEU A 321 -1.99 13.18 14.40
N ILE A 322 -2.77 13.22 15.49
CA ILE A 322 -2.85 12.18 16.51
C ILE A 322 -4.32 11.80 16.64
N GLY A 323 -4.66 10.55 16.36
CA GLY A 323 -6.00 10.00 16.53
C GLY A 323 -6.09 9.18 17.79
N VAL A 324 -7.20 9.28 18.53
CA VAL A 324 -7.46 8.49 19.74
C VAL A 324 -8.87 7.93 19.71
N TYR A 325 -9.00 6.61 19.86
CA TYR A 325 -10.28 5.94 20.01
C TYR A 325 -10.45 5.37 21.43
N ASP A 326 -11.55 5.78 22.07
CA ASP A 326 -12.01 5.26 23.35
C ASP A 326 -13.19 4.29 23.13
N PRO A 327 -12.97 2.97 23.23
CA PRO A 327 -14.00 1.97 23.01
C PRO A 327 -15.06 1.99 24.12
N ALA A 328 -14.73 2.41 25.34
CA ALA A 328 -15.67 2.42 26.46
C ALA A 328 -16.75 3.50 26.29
N ARG A 329 -16.42 4.57 25.55
CA ARG A 329 -17.35 5.65 25.20
C ARG A 329 -17.76 5.64 23.73
N ASP A 330 -17.26 4.70 22.93
CA ASP A 330 -17.31 4.68 21.47
C ASP A 330 -17.04 6.06 20.86
N ARG A 331 -15.94 6.69 21.31
CA ARG A 331 -15.61 8.08 20.97
C ARG A 331 -14.24 8.14 20.30
N TYR A 332 -14.21 8.65 19.08
CA TYR A 332 -12.99 9.07 18.41
C TYR A 332 -12.74 10.57 18.65
N VAL A 333 -11.48 10.93 18.89
CA VAL A 333 -11.01 12.32 19.01
C VAL A 333 -9.70 12.44 18.25
N ASP A 334 -9.55 13.48 17.43
CA ASP A 334 -8.33 13.79 16.69
C ASP A 334 -7.73 15.15 17.07
N PHE A 335 -6.40 15.23 16.94
CA PHE A 335 -5.62 16.45 17.12
C PHE A 335 -4.79 16.68 15.87
N VAL A 336 -5.25 17.55 14.98
CA VAL A 336 -4.58 17.85 13.71
C VAL A 336 -3.96 19.24 13.70
N ASP A 337 -2.76 19.35 13.12
CA ASP A 337 -2.12 20.60 12.75
C ASP A 337 -2.28 20.85 11.25
N THR A 338 -3.29 21.63 10.87
CA THR A 338 -3.51 22.04 9.48
C THR A 338 -2.61 23.21 9.05
N GLU A 339 -1.97 23.89 10.01
CA GLU A 339 -1.07 25.04 9.80
C GLU A 339 0.40 24.60 9.97
N LEU A 340 0.78 23.59 9.20
CA LEU A 340 2.09 22.94 9.27
C LEU A 340 3.25 23.94 9.31
N SER A 341 4.08 23.85 10.35
CA SER A 341 5.25 24.72 10.51
C SER A 341 6.46 23.97 11.06
N ARG A 342 7.61 24.08 10.37
CA ARG A 342 8.90 23.60 10.89
C ARG A 342 9.32 24.32 12.17
N SER A 343 8.84 25.54 12.39
CA SER A 343 9.13 26.32 13.61
C SER A 343 8.25 25.96 14.80
N ASN A 344 7.10 25.31 14.57
CA ASN A 344 6.18 24.88 15.62
C ASN A 344 5.60 23.47 15.31
N PRO A 345 6.43 22.41 15.31
CA PRO A 345 5.98 21.07 14.93
C PRO A 345 5.24 20.33 16.05
N GLY A 346 5.00 20.96 17.21
CA GLY A 346 4.39 20.31 18.38
C GLY A 346 2.93 20.69 18.64
N THR A 347 2.24 21.33 17.69
CA THR A 347 0.86 21.81 17.88
C THR A 347 -0.09 20.67 18.25
N ALA A 348 -0.13 19.60 17.42
CA ALA A 348 -0.96 18.43 17.68
C ALA A 348 -0.60 17.75 19.01
N THR A 349 0.70 17.58 19.29
CA THR A 349 1.18 16.96 20.54
C THR A 349 0.73 17.73 21.78
N ARG A 350 0.82 19.07 21.78
CA ARG A 350 0.37 19.89 22.92
C ARG A 350 -1.14 19.77 23.14
N ALA A 351 -1.92 19.85 22.07
CA ALA A 351 -3.38 19.73 22.15
C ALA A 351 -3.82 18.35 22.67
N PHE A 352 -3.16 17.29 22.18
CA PHE A 352 -3.37 15.92 22.65
C PHE A 352 -3.10 15.77 24.15
N LEU A 353 -1.96 16.26 24.65
CA LEU A 353 -1.59 16.13 26.06
C LEU A 353 -2.47 16.99 26.98
N GLU A 354 -2.86 18.18 26.54
CA GLU A 354 -3.81 19.03 27.27
C GLU A 354 -5.15 18.32 27.46
N TRP A 355 -5.69 17.72 26.39
CA TRP A 355 -6.90 16.92 26.45
C TRP A 355 -6.73 15.67 27.32
N LEU A 356 -5.64 14.91 27.12
CA LEU A 356 -5.41 13.65 27.81
C LEU A 356 -5.31 13.87 29.34
N ALA A 357 -4.58 14.91 29.77
CA ALA A 357 -4.43 15.26 31.18
C ALA A 357 -5.72 15.83 31.80
N ALA A 358 -6.60 16.44 31.01
CA ALA A 358 -7.88 16.95 31.48
C ALA A 358 -8.95 15.85 31.63
N GLU A 359 -8.90 14.83 30.77
CA GLU A 359 -9.96 13.81 30.67
C GLU A 359 -9.63 12.52 31.45
N TYR A 360 -8.35 12.21 31.69
CA TYR A 360 -7.91 10.94 32.27
C TYR A 360 -6.83 11.12 33.35
N ASP A 361 -7.00 10.42 34.48
CA ASP A 361 -6.05 10.47 35.60
C ASP A 361 -4.82 9.58 35.35
N ASP A 362 -5.02 8.35 34.87
CA ASP A 362 -4.00 7.31 34.62
C ASP A 362 -4.28 6.63 33.26
N PRO A 363 -4.10 7.32 32.12
CA PRO A 363 -4.46 6.78 30.81
C PRO A 363 -3.55 5.62 30.39
N GLU A 364 -4.15 4.59 29.80
CA GLU A 364 -3.45 3.44 29.22
C GLU A 364 -3.56 3.46 27.70
N LEU A 365 -2.50 3.91 27.05
CA LEU A 365 -2.43 4.03 25.59
C LEU A 365 -2.01 2.71 24.95
N VAL A 366 -2.66 2.35 23.86
CA VAL A 366 -2.39 1.16 23.06
C VAL A 366 -2.12 1.57 21.62
N ALA A 367 -0.97 1.17 21.07
CA ALA A 367 -0.58 1.45 19.68
C ALA A 367 -0.01 0.19 19.02
N TRP A 368 -0.30 -0.04 17.74
CA TRP A 368 0.28 -1.14 16.98
C TRP A 368 1.73 -0.83 16.66
N ASN A 369 2.68 -1.66 17.11
CA ASN A 369 4.11 -1.37 16.95
C ASN A 369 4.53 -0.04 17.66
N GLY A 370 3.79 0.38 18.67
CA GLY A 370 4.02 1.66 19.36
C GLY A 370 5.40 1.77 20.00
N TYR A 371 5.98 0.67 20.52
CA TYR A 371 7.35 0.69 21.06
C TYR A 371 8.42 0.81 19.96
N GLY A 372 8.07 0.53 18.72
CA GLY A 372 8.92 0.72 17.55
C GLY A 372 8.76 2.08 16.88
N PHE A 373 7.63 2.78 17.09
CA PHE A 373 7.30 4.00 16.38
C PHE A 373 6.59 5.05 17.25
N ASP A 374 5.29 4.88 17.51
CA ASP A 374 4.39 5.90 18.06
C ASP A 374 4.89 6.46 19.39
N PHE A 375 5.14 5.59 20.36
CA PHE A 375 5.55 6.00 21.70
C PHE A 375 6.96 6.59 21.70
N VAL A 376 7.85 6.10 20.82
CA VAL A 376 9.20 6.65 20.64
C VAL A 376 9.13 8.10 20.15
N HIS A 377 8.24 8.37 19.18
CA HIS A 377 8.09 9.71 18.63
C HIS A 377 7.28 10.62 19.54
N LEU A 378 6.20 10.15 20.15
CA LEU A 378 5.44 10.90 21.15
C LEU A 378 6.34 11.30 22.33
N GLU A 379 7.12 10.40 22.91
CA GLU A 379 8.05 10.73 24.01
C GLU A 379 9.04 11.82 23.59
N ARG A 380 9.61 11.70 22.39
CA ARG A 380 10.55 12.71 21.84
C ARG A 380 9.87 14.07 21.64
N PHE A 381 8.65 14.09 21.10
CA PHE A 381 7.89 15.31 20.85
C PHE A 381 7.40 15.96 22.14
N VAL A 382 6.91 15.17 23.11
CA VAL A 382 6.56 15.64 24.46
C VAL A 382 7.76 16.35 25.08
N ALA A 383 8.91 15.68 25.12
CA ALA A 383 10.11 16.22 25.75
C ALA A 383 10.62 17.53 25.12
N ARG A 384 10.36 17.73 23.81
CA ARG A 384 10.88 18.88 23.05
C ARG A 384 9.89 20.03 22.91
N TYR A 385 8.61 19.73 22.71
CA TYR A 385 7.61 20.71 22.30
C TYR A 385 6.42 20.85 23.26
N ALA A 386 6.31 19.97 24.26
CA ALA A 386 5.31 20.04 25.32
C ALA A 386 5.94 19.72 26.70
N PRO A 387 7.08 20.34 27.07
CA PRO A 387 7.84 19.98 28.27
C PRO A 387 7.05 20.14 29.57
N GLU A 388 6.02 20.99 29.59
CA GLU A 388 5.09 21.16 30.69
C GLU A 388 4.29 19.89 31.03
N TYR A 389 4.13 18.97 30.08
CA TYR A 389 3.44 17.69 30.26
C TYR A 389 4.41 16.51 30.46
N ARG A 390 5.73 16.76 30.56
CA ARG A 390 6.72 15.68 30.63
C ARG A 390 6.58 14.81 31.87
N GLU A 391 6.27 15.40 33.03
CA GLU A 391 6.04 14.67 34.28
C GLU A 391 4.76 13.84 34.19
N PHE A 392 3.67 14.44 33.69
CA PHE A 392 2.41 13.73 33.42
C PHE A 392 2.63 12.52 32.50
N TRP A 393 3.32 12.69 31.37
CA TRP A 393 3.64 11.60 30.46
C TRP A 393 4.45 10.49 31.12
N ALA A 394 5.49 10.84 31.89
CA ALA A 394 6.38 9.86 32.49
C ALA A 394 5.76 9.11 33.69
N GLU A 395 4.87 9.76 34.45
CA GLU A 395 4.39 9.24 35.73
C GLU A 395 2.94 8.73 35.70
N ARG A 396 2.14 9.17 34.72
CA ARG A 396 0.70 8.89 34.67
C ARG A 396 0.26 8.11 33.43
N VAL A 397 0.98 8.25 32.32
CA VAL A 397 0.63 7.58 31.06
C VAL A 397 1.30 6.21 30.99
N SER A 398 0.50 5.15 30.86
CA SER A 398 0.99 3.81 30.57
C SER A 398 0.89 3.52 29.08
N THR A 399 1.88 2.82 28.51
CA THR A 399 1.93 2.51 27.07
C THR A 399 2.02 1.01 26.85
N ASN A 400 1.21 0.49 25.93
CA ASN A 400 1.09 -0.95 25.64
C ASN A 400 1.14 -1.19 24.12
N ASP A 401 1.85 -2.25 23.72
CA ASP A 401 2.06 -2.60 22.31
C ASP A 401 1.59 -4.05 22.04
N PRO A 402 0.41 -4.25 21.43
CA PRO A 402 -0.10 -5.58 21.10
C PRO A 402 0.76 -6.32 20.07
N TYR A 403 1.50 -5.61 19.23
CA TYR A 403 2.46 -6.21 18.29
C TYR A 403 3.67 -6.78 19.05
N ASP A 404 4.22 -6.04 20.01
CA ASP A 404 5.27 -6.57 20.90
C ASP A 404 4.79 -7.83 21.62
N TRP A 405 3.61 -7.75 22.23
CA TRP A 405 3.03 -8.88 22.97
C TRP A 405 2.79 -10.09 22.07
N ALA A 406 2.03 -9.93 20.98
CA ALA A 406 1.61 -11.05 20.13
C ALA A 406 2.79 -11.63 19.34
N ILE A 407 3.58 -10.77 18.69
CA ILE A 407 4.57 -11.16 17.68
C ILE A 407 5.97 -11.24 18.27
N ARG A 408 6.49 -10.16 18.89
CA ARG A 408 7.88 -10.14 19.36
C ARG A 408 8.12 -11.07 20.54
N ARG A 409 7.12 -11.24 21.42
CA ARG A 409 7.16 -12.21 22.54
C ARG A 409 6.62 -13.59 22.17
N ASP A 410 6.20 -13.81 20.92
CA ASP A 410 5.69 -15.09 20.41
C ASP A 410 4.45 -15.61 21.17
N HIS A 411 3.60 -14.72 21.68
CA HIS A 411 2.41 -15.08 22.45
C HIS A 411 1.22 -15.49 21.58
N ALA A 412 1.19 -15.11 20.30
CA ALA A 412 0.12 -15.47 19.38
C ALA A 412 0.61 -15.64 17.94
N VAL A 413 -0.21 -16.29 17.12
CA VAL A 413 -0.12 -16.27 15.66
C VAL A 413 -1.34 -15.56 15.13
N LEU A 414 -1.13 -14.60 14.24
CA LEU A 414 -2.19 -13.81 13.63
C LEU A 414 -2.54 -14.37 12.24
N PRO A 415 -3.77 -14.13 11.75
CA PRO A 415 -4.25 -14.70 10.49
C PRO A 415 -3.77 -13.97 9.23
N GLY A 416 -3.08 -12.84 9.36
CA GLY A 416 -2.52 -12.09 8.22
C GLY A 416 -1.37 -12.82 7.52
N ARG A 417 -1.16 -12.52 6.23
CA ARG A 417 0.03 -12.99 5.50
C ARG A 417 1.29 -12.27 5.97
N THR A 418 1.14 -11.00 6.30
CA THR A 418 2.07 -10.23 7.12
C THR A 418 1.43 -9.90 8.48
N ASN A 419 2.21 -9.28 9.37
CA ASN A 419 1.72 -8.76 10.65
C ASN A 419 1.44 -7.25 10.59
N ARG A 420 1.19 -6.69 9.39
CA ARG A 420 0.65 -5.33 9.27
C ARG A 420 -0.75 -5.29 9.85
N LEU A 421 -1.12 -4.18 10.50
CA LEU A 421 -2.41 -4.06 11.18
C LEU A 421 -3.57 -4.27 10.20
N GLU A 422 -3.55 -3.59 9.06
CA GLU A 422 -4.60 -3.68 8.03
C GLU A 422 -4.82 -5.12 7.52
N GLU A 423 -3.74 -5.89 7.34
CA GLU A 423 -3.81 -7.27 6.86
C GLU A 423 -4.35 -8.22 7.93
N VAL A 424 -3.98 -7.99 9.19
CA VAL A 424 -4.49 -8.78 10.31
C VAL A 424 -5.97 -8.47 10.53
N ALA A 425 -6.37 -7.20 10.50
CA ALA A 425 -7.75 -6.75 10.63
C ALA A 425 -8.63 -7.35 9.52
N ALA A 426 -8.21 -7.22 8.26
CA ALA A 426 -8.90 -7.81 7.11
C ALA A 426 -9.03 -9.33 7.23
N ALA A 427 -7.96 -10.03 7.63
CA ALA A 427 -7.99 -11.48 7.81
C ALA A 427 -8.89 -11.93 8.97
N LEU A 428 -9.16 -11.06 9.94
CA LEU A 428 -10.15 -11.27 11.03
C LEU A 428 -11.58 -10.89 10.62
N GLY A 429 -11.78 -10.45 9.37
CA GLY A 429 -13.09 -10.04 8.84
C GLY A 429 -13.49 -8.61 9.21
N TYR A 430 -12.55 -7.79 9.67
CA TYR A 430 -12.78 -6.36 9.86
C TYR A 430 -12.48 -5.62 8.55
N THR A 431 -13.47 -4.89 8.03
CA THR A 431 -13.35 -4.10 6.80
C THR A 431 -13.52 -2.62 7.12
N ARG A 432 -12.67 -1.76 6.55
CA ARG A 432 -12.83 -0.30 6.64
C ARG A 432 -14.11 0.15 5.94
N ASP A 433 -14.60 1.32 6.34
CA ASP A 433 -15.66 2.00 5.62
C ASP A 433 -15.19 2.38 4.20
N ILE A 434 -16.12 2.28 3.24
CA ILE A 434 -15.85 2.51 1.81
C ILE A 434 -15.28 3.92 1.62
N GLY A 435 -14.10 4.01 0.99
CA GLY A 435 -13.42 5.27 0.66
C GLY A 435 -12.20 5.59 1.52
N VAL A 436 -12.04 4.95 2.68
CA VAL A 436 -10.83 5.11 3.51
C VAL A 436 -9.64 4.34 2.94
N ASP A 437 -9.90 3.23 2.25
CA ASP A 437 -8.89 2.39 1.60
C ASP A 437 -8.10 3.11 0.49
N ALA A 438 -8.55 4.28 0.05
CA ALA A 438 -7.94 5.06 -1.03
C ALA A 438 -6.76 5.94 -0.58
N ILE A 439 -6.39 5.96 0.70
CA ILE A 439 -5.23 6.72 1.19
C ILE A 439 -3.99 5.83 1.33
N ASP A 440 -2.92 6.23 0.64
CA ASP A 440 -1.56 5.76 0.92
C ASP A 440 -0.85 6.72 1.89
N GLY A 441 -0.66 6.28 3.13
CA GLY A 441 0.01 7.06 4.19
C GLY A 441 1.39 7.57 3.78
N ARG A 442 2.15 6.81 2.97
CA ARG A 442 3.46 7.23 2.44
C ARG A 442 3.31 8.38 1.47
N THR A 443 2.38 8.27 0.52
CA THR A 443 2.07 9.34 -0.42
C THR A 443 1.64 10.60 0.34
N LEU A 444 0.79 10.45 1.35
CA LEU A 444 0.36 11.57 2.19
C LEU A 444 1.53 12.21 2.93
N ALA A 445 2.38 11.43 3.60
CA ALA A 445 3.55 11.93 4.30
C ALA A 445 4.58 12.61 3.36
N LYS A 446 4.77 12.10 2.13
CA LYS A 446 5.58 12.79 1.10
C LYS A 446 4.98 14.14 0.73
N ARG A 447 3.64 14.26 0.60
CA ARG A 447 2.96 15.53 0.33
C ARG A 447 3.14 16.51 1.49
N ILE A 448 2.97 16.05 2.73
CA ILE A 448 3.22 16.84 3.95
C ILE A 448 4.66 17.35 3.97
N ARG A 449 5.63 16.48 3.72
CA ARG A 449 7.05 16.86 3.64
C ARG A 449 7.27 17.94 2.60
N ARG A 450 6.84 17.74 1.35
CA ARG A 450 6.96 18.74 0.28
C ARG A 450 6.39 20.11 0.68
N ARG A 451 5.24 20.12 1.37
CA ARG A 451 4.63 21.36 1.87
C ARG A 451 5.50 22.04 2.93
N LEU A 452 6.17 21.28 3.80
CA LEU A 452 7.11 21.81 4.79
C LEU A 452 8.42 22.33 4.18
N GLU A 453 8.87 21.81 3.03
CA GLU A 453 10.11 22.24 2.37
C GLU A 453 9.91 23.36 1.33
N GLY A 454 8.67 23.61 0.91
CA GLY A 454 8.34 24.73 0.03
C GLY A 454 8.72 26.08 0.66
N PRO A 455 9.13 27.08 -0.15
CA PRO A 455 9.58 28.38 0.35
C PRO A 455 8.50 29.02 1.23
N ASP A 456 8.77 29.06 2.54
CA ASP A 456 8.03 29.73 3.61
C ASP A 456 6.51 29.61 3.61
N GLY A 457 5.90 28.44 3.37
CA GLY A 457 4.46 28.24 3.61
C GLY A 457 3.53 29.27 2.93
N THR A 458 4.07 30.02 1.96
CA THR A 458 3.44 31.12 1.26
C THR A 458 3.58 30.73 -0.20
N GLU A 459 2.46 30.72 -0.91
CA GLU A 459 2.47 30.48 -2.35
C GLU A 459 3.55 31.35 -3.02
N PRO A 460 4.26 30.83 -4.04
CA PRO A 460 5.16 31.66 -4.83
C PRO A 460 4.37 32.84 -5.37
N THR A 461 4.65 34.03 -4.82
CA THR A 461 4.16 35.29 -5.36
C THR A 461 5.00 35.61 -6.59
N GLU A 462 4.64 35.00 -7.72
CA GLU A 462 4.93 35.58 -9.03
C GLU A 462 3.92 36.71 -9.25
N PRO A 463 4.35 37.98 -9.37
CA PRO A 463 3.44 39.04 -9.76
C PRO A 463 3.24 38.92 -11.26
N HIS A 464 2.05 38.49 -11.72
CA HIS A 464 1.28 39.13 -12.79
C HIS A 464 0.05 38.30 -13.20
N GLY A 465 -1.11 38.86 -12.85
CA GLY A 465 -2.46 38.66 -13.39
C GLY A 465 -2.72 37.51 -14.35
N GLY A 466 -3.43 36.50 -13.88
CA GLY A 466 -4.07 35.49 -14.71
C GLY A 466 -4.70 34.36 -13.89
N SER A 467 -5.97 34.54 -13.53
CA SER A 467 -6.97 33.50 -13.24
C SER A 467 -6.49 32.16 -12.65
N GLY A 468 -6.62 32.01 -11.33
CA GLY A 468 -7.00 30.76 -10.63
C GLY A 468 -6.26 29.49 -11.06
N CYS A 469 -4.94 29.46 -10.93
CA CYS A 469 -4.18 28.22 -11.06
C CYS A 469 -4.24 27.48 -9.71
N ALA A 470 -5.03 26.41 -9.65
CA ALA A 470 -5.13 25.54 -8.48
C ALA A 470 -3.73 25.06 -8.08
N THR A 471 -3.30 25.46 -6.89
CA THR A 471 -2.12 24.93 -6.24
C THR A 471 -2.25 23.41 -6.10
N ASP A 472 -1.09 22.76 -6.02
CA ASP A 472 -0.89 21.37 -5.60
C ASP A 472 -2.08 20.86 -4.78
N ARG A 473 -2.87 19.89 -5.29
CA ARG A 473 -4.15 19.45 -4.70
C ARG A 473 -4.07 19.55 -3.18
N GLU A 474 -4.85 20.47 -2.61
CA GLU A 474 -4.84 20.78 -1.18
C GLU A 474 -4.91 19.47 -0.39
N ILE A 475 -4.12 19.37 0.70
CA ILE A 475 -4.16 18.17 1.55
C ILE A 475 -5.61 17.98 1.99
N ASP A 476 -6.19 16.83 1.64
CA ASP A 476 -7.53 16.47 2.08
C ASP A 476 -7.48 16.06 3.55
N TRP A 477 -7.59 17.07 4.42
CA TRP A 477 -7.54 16.89 5.87
C TRP A 477 -8.71 16.06 6.40
N GLU A 478 -9.87 16.09 5.74
CA GLU A 478 -11.02 15.30 6.18
C GLU A 478 -10.76 13.82 5.93
N ASN A 479 -10.26 13.48 4.74
CA ASN A 479 -9.93 12.11 4.41
C ASN A 479 -8.77 11.59 5.26
N ALA A 480 -7.75 12.41 5.51
CA ALA A 480 -6.64 12.09 6.41
C ALA A 480 -7.12 11.74 7.84
N ARG A 481 -8.09 12.48 8.38
CA ARG A 481 -8.68 12.18 9.70
C ARG A 481 -9.46 10.87 9.71
N LYS A 482 -10.21 10.56 8.64
CA LYS A 482 -10.94 9.28 8.49
C LYS A 482 -9.99 8.10 8.40
N TYR A 483 -8.84 8.28 7.74
CA TYR A 483 -7.79 7.27 7.69
C TYR A 483 -7.23 6.97 9.09
N CYS A 484 -6.82 7.98 9.84
CA CYS A 484 -6.32 7.79 11.19
C CYS A 484 -7.41 7.20 12.14
N GLU A 485 -8.68 7.60 11.99
CA GLU A 485 -9.79 6.98 12.71
C GLU A 485 -9.94 5.49 12.41
N ALA A 486 -9.83 5.10 11.13
CA ALA A 486 -9.90 3.71 10.74
C ALA A 486 -8.75 2.89 11.35
N ASP A 487 -7.52 3.40 11.35
CA ASP A 487 -6.36 2.72 11.94
C ASP A 487 -6.55 2.43 13.44
N VAL A 488 -7.02 3.40 14.23
CA VAL A 488 -7.25 3.16 15.68
C VAL A 488 -8.45 2.23 15.96
N ARG A 489 -9.47 2.22 15.10
CA ARG A 489 -10.61 1.29 15.21
C ARG A 489 -10.23 -0.13 14.80
N GLU A 490 -9.40 -0.28 13.77
CA GLU A 490 -8.79 -1.55 13.40
C GLU A 490 -7.92 -2.11 14.52
N LEU A 491 -7.09 -1.25 15.11
CA LEU A 491 -6.28 -1.63 16.26
C LEU A 491 -7.14 -2.13 17.42
N ALA A 492 -8.25 -1.45 17.71
CA ALA A 492 -9.20 -1.89 18.74
C ALA A 492 -9.79 -3.27 18.42
N ALA A 493 -10.23 -3.50 17.18
CA ALA A 493 -10.79 -4.78 16.75
C ALA A 493 -9.76 -5.92 16.81
N VAL A 494 -8.52 -5.67 16.37
CA VAL A 494 -7.42 -6.64 16.44
C VAL A 494 -7.04 -6.92 17.89
N TYR A 495 -6.94 -5.90 18.74
CA TYR A 495 -6.69 -6.04 20.16
C TYR A 495 -7.74 -6.96 20.82
N ASP A 496 -9.02 -6.68 20.58
CA ASP A 496 -10.12 -7.48 21.11
C ASP A 496 -10.07 -8.93 20.63
N ALA A 497 -9.75 -9.16 19.35
CA ALA A 497 -9.59 -10.51 18.82
C ALA A 497 -8.45 -11.27 19.52
N ILE A 498 -7.32 -10.61 19.79
CA ILE A 498 -6.18 -11.21 20.50
C ILE A 498 -6.55 -11.49 21.97
N ALA A 499 -7.16 -10.52 22.65
CA ALA A 499 -7.55 -10.64 24.06
C ALA A 499 -8.59 -11.75 24.29
N ASN A 500 -9.56 -11.88 23.37
CA ASN A 500 -10.62 -12.88 23.46
C ASN A 500 -10.22 -14.27 22.94
N ALA A 501 -9.08 -14.39 22.26
CA ALA A 501 -8.58 -15.68 21.78
C ALA A 501 -8.28 -16.62 22.95
N LYS A 502 -8.81 -17.85 22.85
CA LYS A 502 -8.57 -18.89 23.87
C LYS A 502 -7.16 -19.45 23.71
N PRO A 503 -6.39 -19.60 24.81
CA PRO A 503 -5.12 -20.32 24.76
C PRO A 503 -5.32 -21.72 24.18
N THR A 504 -4.49 -22.09 23.21
CA THR A 504 -4.56 -23.44 22.65
C THR A 504 -4.11 -24.43 23.74
N ALA A 505 -4.99 -25.37 24.12
CA ALA A 505 -4.66 -26.37 25.15
C ALA A 505 -3.42 -27.18 24.73
N GLY A 506 -2.30 -26.93 25.41
CA GLY A 506 -0.98 -27.46 25.04
C GLY A 506 0.14 -26.44 25.27
N THR A 507 0.19 -25.81 26.43
CA THR A 507 1.35 -25.04 26.88
C THR A 507 2.43 -26.01 27.37
N ASP A 508 3.29 -26.42 26.45
CA ASP A 508 4.69 -26.67 26.76
C ASP A 508 5.30 -25.33 27.18
N GLY A 509 5.17 -25.01 28.46
CA GLY A 509 5.91 -23.92 29.07
C GLY A 509 7.39 -24.26 29.00
N ILE A 510 8.10 -23.73 28.00
CA ILE A 510 9.56 -23.59 28.11
C ILE A 510 9.77 -22.45 29.10
N GLY A 511 9.71 -22.79 30.38
CA GLY A 511 10.18 -21.92 31.46
C GLY A 511 11.64 -21.61 31.18
N ARG A 512 11.89 -20.39 30.70
CA ARG A 512 13.24 -19.83 30.65
C ARG A 512 13.62 -19.54 32.11
N ALA A 513 14.24 -20.53 32.74
CA ALA A 513 14.77 -20.39 34.09
C ALA A 513 15.72 -19.18 34.11
N THR A 514 15.40 -18.23 34.98
CA THR A 514 16.30 -17.18 35.42
C THR A 514 17.49 -17.84 36.11
N GLY A 515 18.61 -17.91 35.39
CA GLY A 515 19.90 -18.34 35.89
C GLY A 515 20.91 -17.22 35.63
N ASP A 516 21.64 -16.87 36.67
CA ASP A 516 22.53 -15.72 36.80
C ASP A 516 23.48 -15.47 35.62
N ALA A 517 23.75 -14.19 35.42
CA ALA A 517 24.69 -13.66 34.45
C ALA A 517 26.12 -14.17 34.71
N GLU A 518 26.66 -14.94 33.77
CA GLU A 518 28.10 -14.98 33.53
C GLU A 518 28.40 -14.97 32.03
N ARG A 519 29.28 -14.04 31.66
CA ARG A 519 29.70 -13.72 30.30
C ARG A 519 30.26 -14.95 29.58
N THR A 520 29.84 -15.18 28.34
CA THR A 520 30.74 -15.59 27.25
C THR A 520 30.09 -15.37 25.89
N ALA A 521 30.92 -14.99 24.93
CA ALA A 521 30.58 -14.48 23.60
C ALA A 521 30.24 -15.57 22.57
N GLY A 522 29.54 -15.16 21.51
CA GLY A 522 29.60 -15.81 20.20
C GLY A 522 28.33 -16.57 19.80
N GLY A 523 27.46 -15.91 19.03
CA GLY A 523 26.30 -16.54 18.40
C GLY A 523 25.45 -15.52 17.63
N THR A 524 25.83 -15.25 16.39
CA THR A 524 25.10 -14.40 15.44
C THR A 524 23.74 -15.03 15.13
N SER A 525 22.68 -14.59 15.81
CA SER A 525 21.30 -14.85 15.37
C SER A 525 20.92 -13.78 14.36
N ASN A 526 20.56 -14.20 13.16
CA ASN A 526 20.02 -13.35 12.11
C ASN A 526 18.66 -12.78 12.57
N ARG A 527 18.69 -11.60 13.19
CA ARG A 527 17.49 -10.78 13.45
C ARG A 527 17.28 -9.92 12.21
N THR A 528 16.47 -10.38 11.27
CA THR A 528 15.79 -9.47 10.36
C THR A 528 14.77 -8.71 11.20
N ALA A 529 15.08 -7.45 11.49
CA ALA A 529 14.10 -6.52 12.03
C ALA A 529 13.03 -6.32 10.95
N ASP A 530 11.80 -6.74 11.22
CA ASP A 530 10.65 -6.45 10.38
C ASP A 530 10.30 -4.96 10.62
N SER A 531 10.96 -4.05 9.91
CA SER A 531 10.76 -2.59 10.00
C SER A 531 9.41 -2.14 9.41
N THR A 532 8.66 -3.06 8.79
CA THR A 532 7.46 -2.77 7.99
C THR A 532 6.15 -2.95 8.75
N ALA A 533 6.18 -2.99 10.10
CA ALA A 533 5.00 -3.23 10.93
C ALA A 533 4.13 -1.99 11.19
N GLN A 534 4.60 -0.80 10.78
CA GLN A 534 3.83 0.43 10.87
C GLN A 534 2.83 0.52 9.72
N THR A 535 1.59 0.93 10.01
CA THR A 535 0.56 1.21 9.01
C THR A 535 1.00 2.34 8.08
N GLY A 536 0.79 2.19 6.78
CA GLY A 536 0.95 3.24 5.78
C GLY A 536 2.36 3.82 5.52
N LEU A 537 3.35 3.67 6.41
CA LEU A 537 4.62 4.43 6.38
C LEU A 537 5.89 3.59 6.23
N GLY A 538 5.78 2.28 5.97
CA GLY A 538 6.90 1.34 5.90
C GLY A 538 8.04 1.75 4.95
N ASP A 539 9.02 2.47 5.49
CA ASP A 539 10.35 2.84 4.95
C ASP A 539 10.42 4.02 3.98
N PHE A 540 10.92 5.16 4.48
CA PHE A 540 11.54 6.24 3.71
C PHE A 540 13.02 5.89 3.49
N GLU A 541 13.51 5.96 2.25
CA GLU A 541 14.96 6.05 2.05
C GLU A 541 15.48 7.41 2.59
N PRO A 542 16.67 7.43 3.21
CA PRO A 542 17.27 8.64 3.78
C PRO A 542 17.63 9.71 2.74
#